data_AF-A0A416V928-F1
#
_entry.id   AF-A0A416V928-F1
#
_cell.length_a   1.000
_cell.length_b   1.000
_cell.length_c   1.000
_cell.angle_alpha   90.00
_cell.angle_beta   90.00
_cell.angle_gamma   90.00
#
_symmetry.space_group_name_H-M   'P 1'
#
loop_
_entity.id
_entity.type
_entity.pdbx_description
1 polymer ?
#
loop_
_entity_poly.entity_id
_entity_poly.type
_entity_poly.pdbx_seq_one_letter_code
_entity_poly.pdbx_strand_id
1 'polypeptide(L)'
;MCANSCHIKQVEASNAGVKVELIVRGICCLLAEIPGETENIHIRSIVGRFLEHSRIYIFGTPDRDKIYIASADFMTRNTLRRVEVATPIYDDKIKQRIRNSSMQMPMRGHVSRRIA
;
A
#
# COMPACT_ATOMS: atom_id res chain seq x y z
N MET A 1 -15.01 -8.33 3.32
CA MET A 1 -15.00 -7.27 2.29
C MET A 1 -13.76 -6.38 2.40
N CYS A 2 -13.11 -6.24 3.56
CA CYS A 2 -11.67 -5.94 3.69
C CYS A 2 -11.11 -6.89 4.78
N ALA A 3 -9.81 -7.22 4.78
CA ALA A 3 -9.25 -8.06 5.85
C ALA A 3 -9.20 -7.24 7.16
N ASN A 4 -10.14 -7.49 8.08
CA ASN A 4 -10.20 -6.80 9.37
C ASN A 4 -8.87 -6.88 10.13
N SER A 5 -8.16 -8.01 10.04
CA SER A 5 -6.85 -8.20 10.66
C SER A 5 -5.78 -7.27 10.11
N CYS A 6 -5.71 -7.08 8.79
CA CYS A 6 -4.70 -6.20 8.17
C CYS A 6 -4.97 -4.73 8.48
N HIS A 7 -6.24 -4.33 8.57
CA HIS A 7 -6.64 -2.98 8.92
C HIS A 7 -6.17 -2.58 10.31
N ILE A 8 -6.46 -3.44 11.30
CA ILE A 8 -6.08 -3.19 12.70
C ILE A 8 -4.56 -2.98 12.81
N LYS A 9 -3.77 -3.77 12.07
CA LYS A 9 -2.30 -3.60 12.04
C LYS A 9 -1.83 -2.29 11.44
N GLN A 10 -2.53 -1.73 10.45
CA GLN A 10 -2.19 -0.42 9.89
C GLN A 10 -2.53 0.72 10.85
N VAL A 11 -3.64 0.62 11.58
CA VAL A 11 -4.02 1.57 12.64
C VAL A 11 -3.02 1.50 13.81
N GLU A 12 -2.69 0.30 14.30
CA GLU A 12 -1.66 0.10 15.34
C GLU A 12 -0.31 0.73 14.92
N ALA A 13 0.10 0.54 13.66
CA ALA A 13 1.32 1.14 13.14
C ALA A 13 1.25 2.67 13.09
N SER A 14 0.11 3.23 12.68
CA SER A 14 -0.11 4.68 12.68
C SER A 14 -0.02 5.29 14.08
N ASN A 15 -0.66 4.64 15.07
CA ASN A 15 -0.63 5.03 16.47
C ASN A 15 0.76 4.90 17.10
N ALA A 16 1.59 3.99 16.60
CA ALA A 16 3.00 3.88 16.97
C ALA A 16 3.89 4.95 16.29
N GLY A 17 3.34 5.86 15.50
CA GLY A 17 4.07 6.93 14.80
C GLY A 17 4.67 6.52 13.45
N VAL A 18 4.31 5.33 12.92
CA VAL A 18 4.81 4.86 11.63
C VAL A 18 4.04 5.54 10.50
N LYS A 19 4.76 6.11 9.54
CA LYS A 19 4.17 6.66 8.31
C LYS A 19 3.74 5.53 7.39
N VAL A 20 2.44 5.49 7.05
CA VAL A 20 1.85 4.47 6.19
C VAL A 20 1.29 5.14 4.94
N GLU A 21 1.87 4.84 3.79
CA GLU A 21 1.38 5.31 2.49
C GLU A 21 0.73 4.18 1.72
N LEU A 22 -0.50 4.39 1.26
CA LEU A 22 -1.29 3.40 0.54
C LEU A 22 -1.68 3.98 -0.82
N ILE A 23 -1.29 3.27 -1.89
CA ILE A 23 -1.71 3.58 -3.25
C ILE A 23 -2.72 2.51 -3.66
N VAL A 24 -4.01 2.86 -3.63
CA VAL A 24 -5.12 1.93 -3.87
C VAL A 24 -6.03 2.47 -4.96
N ARG A 25 -6.12 1.75 -6.08
CA ARG A 25 -7.04 2.05 -7.18
C ARG A 25 -8.49 1.68 -6.86
N GLY A 26 -8.67 0.52 -6.23
CA GLY A 26 -9.98 -0.11 -6.02
C GLY A 26 -10.63 0.28 -4.70
N ILE A 27 -11.26 -0.71 -4.06
CA ILE A 27 -11.94 -0.54 -2.79
C ILE A 27 -10.91 -0.40 -1.67
N CYS A 28 -11.03 0.66 -0.87
CA CYS A 28 -10.28 0.84 0.37
C CYS A 28 -11.29 1.16 1.47
N CYS A 29 -11.36 0.30 2.49
CA CYS A 29 -12.23 0.52 3.64
C CYS A 29 -11.54 1.39 4.71
N LEU A 30 -10.27 1.76 4.53
CA LEU A 30 -9.48 2.47 5.53
C LEU A 30 -9.79 3.96 5.46
N LEU A 31 -10.08 4.55 6.60
CA LEU A 31 -10.16 6.00 6.73
C LEU A 31 -8.79 6.53 7.17
N ALA A 32 -8.15 7.28 6.29
CA ALA A 32 -6.92 8.01 6.56
C ALA A 32 -7.22 9.37 7.20
N GLU A 33 -6.22 9.94 7.87
CA GLU A 33 -6.24 11.31 8.40
C GLU A 33 -7.29 11.54 9.51
N ILE A 34 -7.64 10.49 10.28
CA ILE A 34 -8.49 10.65 11.47
C ILE A 34 -7.60 11.04 12.66
N PRO A 35 -7.89 12.18 13.33
CA PRO A 35 -7.15 12.58 14.51
C PRO A 35 -7.16 11.51 15.61
N GLY A 36 -6.00 11.23 16.19
CA GLY A 36 -5.82 10.24 17.25
C GLY A 36 -5.85 8.75 16.84
N GLU A 37 -6.08 8.43 15.56
CA GLU A 37 -6.20 7.03 15.10
C GLU A 37 -5.42 6.74 13.81
N THR A 38 -5.51 7.59 12.79
CA THR A 38 -4.91 7.33 11.46
C THR A 38 -4.21 8.54 10.85
N GLU A 39 -3.70 9.44 11.69
CA GLU A 39 -3.01 10.67 11.27
C GLU A 39 -1.78 10.41 10.40
N ASN A 40 -1.06 9.32 10.64
CA ASN A 40 0.13 8.96 9.88
C ASN A 40 -0.17 8.12 8.64
N ILE A 41 -1.45 7.92 8.30
CA ILE A 41 -1.88 7.15 7.13
C ILE A 41 -2.28 8.11 6.02
N HIS A 42 -1.68 7.95 4.84
CA HIS A 42 -2.08 8.67 3.63
C HIS A 42 -2.52 7.69 2.55
N ILE A 43 -3.73 7.89 2.03
CA ILE A 43 -4.30 7.06 0.97
C ILE A 43 -4.40 7.88 -0.32
N ARG A 44 -3.88 7.33 -1.41
CA ARG A 44 -3.95 7.93 -2.75
C ARG A 44 -4.52 6.92 -3.73
N SER A 45 -5.27 7.41 -4.70
CA SER A 45 -5.78 6.61 -5.81
C SER A 45 -5.23 7.17 -7.11
N ILE A 46 -4.64 6.30 -7.92
CA ILE A 46 -4.10 6.67 -9.23
C ILE A 46 -5.04 6.09 -10.30
N VAL A 47 -5.67 6.98 -11.04
CA VAL A 47 -6.50 6.63 -12.20
C VAL A 47 -5.81 7.20 -13.43
N GLY A 48 -5.02 6.35 -14.09
CA GLY A 48 -4.36 6.68 -15.35
C GLY A 48 -4.96 5.94 -16.54
N ARG A 49 -4.30 6.07 -17.70
CA ARG A 49 -4.64 5.28 -18.91
C ARG A 49 -4.51 3.77 -18.66
N PHE A 50 -3.57 3.36 -17.81
CA PHE A 50 -3.30 1.95 -17.52
C PHE A 50 -4.01 1.47 -16.25
N LEU A 51 -4.20 0.16 -16.18
CA LEU A 51 -4.77 -0.51 -15.02
C LEU A 51 -3.67 -0.87 -14.03
N GLU A 52 -3.53 -0.08 -12.98
CA GLU A 52 -2.61 -0.36 -11.88
C GLU A 52 -3.03 -1.65 -11.16
N HIS A 53 -2.43 -2.77 -11.57
CA HIS A 53 -2.63 -4.10 -11.00
C HIS A 53 -1.38 -4.59 -10.24
N SER A 54 -0.31 -3.80 -10.24
CA SER A 54 0.91 -4.09 -9.48
C SER A 54 0.61 -4.05 -7.98
N ARG A 55 0.99 -5.10 -7.25
CA ARG A 55 0.90 -5.15 -5.78
C ARG A 55 2.30 -5.23 -5.21
N ILE A 56 2.73 -4.13 -4.59
CA ILE A 56 4.10 -3.93 -4.11
C ILE A 56 4.01 -3.49 -2.66
N TYR A 57 4.81 -4.12 -1.80
CA TYR A 57 4.92 -3.77 -0.39
C TYR A 57 6.34 -3.32 -0.08
N ILE A 58 6.47 -2.17 0.56
CA ILE A 58 7.76 -1.59 0.94
C ILE A 58 7.71 -1.36 2.44
N PHE A 59 8.65 -1.97 3.17
CA PHE A 59 8.73 -1.84 4.63
C PHE A 59 10.09 -1.31 5.04
N GLY A 60 10.12 -0.30 5.91
CA GLY A 60 11.35 0.29 6.46
C GLY A 60 11.69 1.65 5.86
N THR A 61 12.89 2.14 6.20
CA THR A 61 13.42 3.40 5.68
C THR A 61 14.15 3.17 4.35
N PRO A 62 14.36 4.21 3.52
CA PRO A 62 15.04 4.08 2.23
C PRO A 62 16.40 3.38 2.27
N ASP A 63 17.08 3.44 3.42
CA ASP A 63 18.40 2.83 3.67
C ASP A 63 18.33 1.33 4.06
N ARG A 64 17.17 0.85 4.53
CA ARG A 64 17.00 -0.52 5.06
C ARG A 64 15.65 -1.13 4.68
N ASP A 65 15.16 -0.81 3.49
CA ASP A 65 13.85 -1.27 3.07
C ASP A 65 13.85 -2.72 2.60
N LYS A 66 12.70 -3.36 2.84
CA LYS A 66 12.37 -4.66 2.29
C LYS A 66 11.23 -4.47 1.30
N ILE A 67 11.52 -4.72 0.03
CA ILE A 67 10.56 -4.64 -1.05
C ILE A 67 10.07 -6.03 -1.39
N TYR A 68 8.75 -6.17 -1.48
CA TYR A 68 8.06 -7.40 -1.88
C TYR A 68 7.14 -7.11 -3.06
N ILE A 69 7.07 -8.06 -3.98
CA ILE A 69 6.03 -8.13 -5.00
C ILE A 69 5.07 -9.25 -4.65
N ALA A 70 3.78 -9.02 -4.80
CA ALA A 70 2.76 -9.97 -4.36
C ALA A 70 1.68 -10.22 -5.41
N SER A 71 1.10 -11.41 -5.37
CA SER A 71 -0.11 -11.74 -6.14
C SER A 71 -1.40 -11.30 -5.44
N ALA A 72 -1.37 -11.08 -4.12
CA ALA A 72 -2.53 -10.74 -3.30
C ALA A 72 -2.53 -9.28 -2.84
N ASP A 73 -3.75 -8.77 -2.60
CA ASP A 73 -4.01 -7.57 -1.81
C ASP A 73 -4.53 -7.94 -0.41
N PHE A 74 -4.76 -6.94 0.44
CA PHE A 74 -5.24 -7.11 1.82
C PHE A 74 -6.75 -7.32 1.93
N MET A 75 -7.34 -8.09 1.02
CA MET A 75 -8.73 -8.53 1.13
C MET A 75 -8.81 -9.89 1.82
N THR A 76 -9.83 -10.07 2.67
CA THR A 76 -10.07 -11.31 3.44
C THR A 76 -10.05 -12.56 2.56
N ARG A 77 -10.58 -12.45 1.34
CA ARG A 77 -10.64 -13.56 0.38
C ARG A 77 -9.26 -13.98 -0.13
N ASN A 78 -8.34 -13.03 -0.28
CA ASN A 78 -6.98 -13.29 -0.75
C ASN A 78 -6.13 -13.84 0.40
N THR A 79 -6.31 -13.34 1.62
CA THR A 79 -5.51 -13.80 2.78
C THR A 79 -5.94 -15.15 3.35
N LEU A 80 -7.24 -15.51 3.30
CA LEU A 80 -7.76 -16.72 3.96
C LEU A 80 -8.26 -17.81 3.03
N ARG A 81 -8.70 -17.47 1.81
CA ARG A 81 -9.39 -18.41 0.92
C ARG A 81 -8.61 -18.72 -0.37
N ARG A 82 -7.44 -18.11 -0.55
CA ARG A 82 -6.60 -18.29 -1.74
C ARG A 82 -5.17 -18.57 -1.33
N VAL A 83 -4.48 -19.34 -2.16
CA VAL A 83 -3.04 -19.50 -2.09
C VAL A 83 -2.43 -18.36 -2.89
N GLU A 84 -1.63 -17.56 -2.23
CA GLU A 84 -1.06 -16.33 -2.77
C GLU A 84 0.43 -16.31 -2.47
N VAL A 85 1.21 -15.66 -3.33
CA VAL A 85 2.67 -15.63 -3.23
C VAL A 85 3.14 -14.19 -3.11
N ALA A 86 4.04 -13.96 -2.16
CA ALA A 86 4.78 -12.72 -2.04
C ALA A 86 6.28 -13.06 -2.04
N THR A 87 7.03 -12.40 -2.92
CA THR A 87 8.46 -12.66 -3.10
C THR A 87 9.26 -11.43 -2.74
N PRO A 88 10.27 -11.55 -1.85
CA PRO A 88 11.20 -10.46 -1.57
C PRO A 88 12.11 -10.22 -2.76
N ILE A 89 12.45 -8.95 -2.97
CA ILE A 89 13.43 -8.56 -3.99
C ILE A 89 14.76 -8.30 -3.29
N TYR A 90 15.77 -9.11 -3.62
CA TYR A 90 17.10 -9.00 -3.03
C TYR A 90 18.02 -8.05 -3.81
N ASP A 91 17.86 -8.00 -5.13
CA ASP A 91 18.71 -7.20 -6.02
C ASP A 91 18.43 -5.70 -5.88
N ASP A 92 19.46 -4.94 -5.51
CA ASP A 92 19.34 -3.51 -5.25
C ASP A 92 19.04 -2.68 -6.51
N LYS A 93 19.47 -3.10 -7.70
CA LYS A 93 19.12 -2.40 -8.94
C LYS A 93 17.62 -2.53 -9.22
N ILE A 94 17.05 -3.71 -8.95
CA ILE A 94 15.62 -3.94 -9.12
C ILE A 94 14.83 -3.15 -8.06
N LYS A 95 15.29 -3.12 -6.80
CA LYS A 95 14.67 -2.30 -5.76
C LYS A 95 14.61 -0.82 -6.15
N GLN A 96 15.73 -0.26 -6.62
CA GLN A 96 15.79 1.13 -7.07
C GLN A 96 14.88 1.38 -8.27
N ARG A 97 14.82 0.44 -9.23
CA ARG A 97 13.90 0.56 -10.37
C ARG A 97 12.44 0.61 -9.91
N ILE A 98 12.05 -0.27 -8.99
CA ILE A 98 10.68 -0.30 -8.47
C ILE A 98 10.38 0.98 -7.70
N ARG A 99 11.28 1.43 -6.82
CA ARG A 99 11.11 2.68 -6.09
C ARG A 99 10.91 3.85 -7.05
N ASN A 100 11.75 3.94 -8.08
CA ASN A 100 11.62 4.95 -9.12
C ASN A 100 10.28 4.83 -9.86
N SER A 101 9.87 3.64 -10.33
CA SER A 101 8.60 3.49 -11.05
C SER A 101 7.37 3.77 -10.16
N SER A 102 7.39 3.34 -8.90
CA SER A 102 6.30 3.53 -7.95
C SER A 102 6.22 4.95 -7.39
N MET A 103 7.35 5.66 -7.25
CA MET A 103 7.41 7.04 -6.74
C MET A 103 7.46 8.13 -7.83
N GLN A 104 7.90 7.82 -9.06
CA GLN A 104 7.96 8.78 -10.18
C GLN A 104 6.65 8.91 -10.95
N MET A 105 5.68 8.03 -10.73
CA MET A 105 4.32 8.27 -11.21
C MET A 105 3.83 9.56 -10.55
N PRO A 106 3.44 10.60 -11.31
CA PRO A 106 3.41 11.96 -10.80
C PRO A 106 2.54 12.02 -9.54
N MET A 107 3.18 12.37 -8.42
CA MET A 107 2.55 12.82 -7.17
C MET A 107 1.65 14.06 -7.38
N ARG A 108 1.55 14.55 -8.63
CA ARG A 108 0.60 15.52 -9.18
C ARG A 108 -0.54 14.78 -9.87
N GLY A 109 -1.52 14.33 -9.11
CA GLY A 109 -2.74 13.74 -9.65
C GLY A 109 -3.84 13.84 -8.61
N HIS A 110 -4.83 14.68 -8.89
CA HIS A 110 -5.90 15.10 -7.99
C HIS A 110 -6.49 13.93 -7.19
N VAL A 111 -6.53 14.14 -5.87
CA VAL A 111 -7.20 13.30 -4.87
C VAL A 111 -8.66 13.10 -5.28
N SER A 112 -8.97 12.00 -5.95
CA SER A 112 -10.36 11.53 -6.03
C SER A 112 -10.60 10.67 -4.79
N ARG A 113 -11.06 11.32 -3.71
CA ARG A 113 -11.73 10.64 -2.59
C ARG A 113 -12.96 9.94 -3.16
N ARG A 114 -12.83 8.69 -3.60
CA ARG A 114 -13.97 7.78 -3.71
C ARG A 114 -13.98 6.92 -2.45
N ILE A 115 -14.57 7.50 -1.42
CA ILE A 115 -15.12 6.75 -0.30
C ILE A 115 -16.30 5.98 -0.89
N ALA A 116 -16.24 4.65 -0.84
CA ALA A 116 -17.38 3.77 -1.14
C ALA A 116 -17.76 3.08 0.17
#